data_AF-A0A7W8FLL3-F1
#
_entry.id   AF-A0A7W8FLL3-F1
#
_cell.length_a   1.000
_cell.length_b   1.000
_cell.length_c   1.000
_cell.angle_alpha   90.00
_cell.angle_beta   90.00
_cell.angle_gamma   90.00
#
_symmetry.space_group_name_H-M   'P 1'
#
loop_
_entity.id
_entity.type
_entity.pdbx_description
1 polymer ?
#
loop_
_entity_poly.entity_id
_entity_poly.type
_entity_poly.pdbx_seq_one_letter_code
_entity_poly.pdbx_strand_id
1 'polypeptide(L)'
;MTLQPVLPLLLLGAVAAAIVVARVVALRRLTAAGRTRAALLRWGGVTLAALLLLVAAARPVIGSDDQGIVRAAGDGDPNVFIVVDRSADMRVEDLAGDKERMAGARDDISALIDRYPDARFAVISFASRPSLDWPLSADTWSLRPVTSAMTPYASAPDAVVQTNVGAAGNVLRYQLIGARQQFPRAQNLVFYLGAGASETQVPQRQFELPEGAVDGGAVLGYGSADGGPIPGTDVARSAIDEQALRGVADQIGVPYVPRDGTTPLAGVLQDQGTVIGPPPPVAAPAGRIELYWAPAIGAAILVLIELYLVLLEFRRTRLANADVVV
;
A
#
# COMPACT_ATOMS: atom_id res chain seq x y z
N MET A 1 -24.58 7.29 -2.38
CA MET A 1 -23.95 7.56 -3.69
C MET A 1 -23.23 8.89 -3.58
N THR A 2 -21.93 8.91 -3.82
CA THR A 2 -21.10 10.12 -3.79
C THR A 2 -20.63 10.45 -5.21
N LEU A 3 -20.47 11.73 -5.53
CA LEU A 3 -20.00 12.19 -6.84
C LEU A 3 -18.56 12.65 -6.71
N GLN A 4 -17.65 12.09 -7.53
CA GLN A 4 -16.23 12.47 -7.57
C GLN A 4 -15.88 13.01 -8.96
N PRO A 5 -16.40 14.19 -9.35
CA PRO A 5 -16.28 14.67 -10.71
C PRO A 5 -14.81 14.94 -11.07
N VAL A 6 -14.47 14.68 -12.33
CA VAL A 6 -13.11 14.91 -12.88
C VAL A 6 -12.74 16.40 -12.90
N LEU A 7 -13.74 17.28 -12.83
CA LEU A 7 -13.61 18.73 -12.78
C LEU A 7 -14.40 19.29 -11.59
N PRO A 8 -14.07 20.49 -11.09
CA PRO A 8 -14.93 21.21 -10.15
C PRO A 8 -16.39 21.23 -10.63
N LEU A 9 -17.34 20.96 -9.74
CA LEU A 9 -18.77 20.80 -10.09
C LEU A 9 -19.33 21.96 -10.94
N LEU A 10 -18.86 23.18 -10.68
CA LEU A 10 -19.24 24.37 -11.44
C LEU A 10 -18.76 24.33 -12.89
N LEU A 11 -17.52 23.86 -13.12
CA LEU A 11 -16.96 23.67 -14.46
C LEU A 11 -17.69 22.56 -15.21
N LEU A 12 -17.97 21.45 -14.53
CA LEU A 12 -18.74 20.34 -15.13
C LEU A 12 -20.14 20.80 -15.54
N GLY A 13 -20.82 21.56 -14.67
CA GLY A 13 -22.12 22.18 -14.96
C GLY A 13 -22.08 23.16 -16.14
N ALA A 14 -21.02 23.99 -16.21
CA ALA A 14 -20.84 24.93 -17.32
C ALA A 14 -20.62 24.21 -18.66
N VAL A 15 -19.82 23.15 -18.69
CA VAL A 15 -19.61 22.31 -19.88
C VAL A 15 -20.91 21.63 -20.29
N ALA A 16 -21.67 21.08 -19.34
CA ALA A 16 -22.98 20.49 -19.62
C ALA A 16 -23.94 21.50 -20.24
N ALA A 17 -24.02 22.71 -19.69
CA ALA A 17 -24.85 23.80 -20.21
C ALA A 17 -24.44 24.21 -21.63
N ALA A 18 -23.14 24.36 -21.89
CA ALA A 18 -22.61 24.70 -23.21
C ALA A 18 -22.96 23.64 -24.27
N ILE A 19 -22.83 22.35 -23.92
CA ILE A 19 -23.22 21.24 -24.79
C ILE A 19 -24.72 21.32 -25.11
N VAL A 20 -25.58 21.45 -24.10
CA VAL A 20 -27.05 21.54 -24.31
C VAL A 20 -27.41 22.71 -25.21
N VAL A 21 -26.85 23.90 -24.97
CA VAL A 21 -27.08 25.08 -25.81
C VAL A 21 -26.63 24.83 -27.25
N ALA A 22 -25.44 24.27 -27.46
CA ALA A 22 -24.94 23.94 -28.79
C ALA A 22 -25.87 22.94 -29.52
N ARG A 23 -26.38 21.91 -28.82
CA ARG A 23 -27.30 20.93 -29.40
C ARG A 23 -28.66 21.54 -29.78
N VAL A 24 -29.20 22.42 -28.94
CA VAL A 24 -30.47 23.14 -29.21
C VAL A 24 -30.31 24.10 -30.38
N VAL A 25 -29.21 24.85 -30.44
CA VAL A 25 -28.92 25.76 -31.57
C VAL A 25 -28.75 24.98 -32.86
N ALA A 26 -28.01 23.88 -32.85
CA ALA A 26 -27.86 23.01 -34.02
C ALA A 26 -29.21 22.47 -34.51
N LEU A 27 -30.09 22.04 -33.60
CA LEU A 27 -31.43 21.56 -33.94
C LEU A 27 -32.32 22.67 -34.53
N ARG A 28 -32.25 23.88 -33.98
CA ARG A 28 -33.02 25.04 -34.47
C ARG A 28 -32.55 25.53 -35.83
N ARG A 29 -31.25 25.40 -36.13
CA ARG A 29 -30.65 25.76 -37.43
C ARG A 29 -30.95 24.76 -38.55
N LEU A 30 -31.43 23.56 -38.23
CA LEU A 30 -31.93 22.62 -39.23
C LEU A 30 -33.24 23.14 -39.84
N THR A 31 -33.21 23.44 -41.14
CA THR A 31 -34.37 23.82 -41.94
C THR A 31 -35.40 22.69 -41.98
N ALA A 32 -36.69 23.00 -42.16
CA ALA A 32 -37.75 21.99 -42.20
C ALA A 32 -37.51 20.93 -43.30
N ALA A 33 -36.89 21.32 -44.42
CA ALA A 33 -36.50 20.42 -45.51
C ALA A 33 -35.30 19.50 -45.18
N GLY A 34 -34.43 19.89 -44.25
CA GLY A 34 -33.27 19.08 -43.80
C GLY A 34 -33.58 18.13 -42.64
N ARG A 35 -34.81 18.16 -42.11
CA ARG A 35 -35.23 17.43 -40.92
C ARG A 35 -35.69 16.00 -41.25
N THR A 36 -34.81 15.23 -41.86
CA THR A 36 -35.06 13.81 -42.18
C THR A 36 -34.98 12.93 -40.92
N ARG A 37 -35.64 11.76 -40.93
CA ARG A 37 -35.60 10.80 -39.82
C ARG A 37 -34.16 10.39 -39.47
N ALA A 38 -33.29 10.24 -40.48
CA ALA A 38 -31.88 9.92 -40.31
C ALA A 38 -31.11 11.05 -39.62
N ALA A 39 -31.35 12.32 -40.00
CA ALA A 39 -30.73 13.48 -39.36
C ALA A 39 -31.13 13.62 -37.88
N LEU A 40 -32.40 13.34 -37.56
CA LEU A 40 -32.91 13.35 -36.19
C LEU A 40 -32.31 12.21 -35.34
N LEU A 41 -32.15 11.01 -35.91
CA LEU A 41 -31.52 9.87 -35.23
C LEU A 41 -30.04 10.13 -34.94
N ARG A 42 -29.29 10.69 -35.89
CA ARG A 42 -27.87 11.07 -35.69
C ARG A 42 -27.74 12.19 -34.65
N TRP A 43 -28.64 13.17 -34.69
CA TRP A 43 -28.72 14.20 -33.65
C TRP A 43 -29.05 13.59 -32.28
N GLY A 44 -29.99 12.64 -32.19
CA GLY A 44 -30.30 11.93 -30.95
C GLY A 44 -29.11 11.13 -30.41
N GLY A 45 -28.44 10.35 -31.27
CA GLY A 45 -27.31 9.51 -30.90
C GLY A 45 -26.12 10.29 -30.35
N VAL A 46 -25.72 11.38 -31.03
CA VAL A 46 -24.62 12.24 -30.57
C VAL A 46 -24.99 13.00 -29.28
N THR A 47 -26.25 13.39 -29.11
CA THR A 47 -26.71 14.02 -27.86
C THR A 47 -26.68 13.02 -26.70
N LEU A 48 -27.11 11.77 -26.94
CA LEU A 48 -27.06 10.70 -25.94
C LEU A 48 -25.62 10.35 -25.57
N ALA A 49 -24.70 10.28 -26.54
CA ALA A 49 -23.29 10.07 -26.29
C ALA A 49 -22.68 11.18 -25.40
N ALA A 50 -23.02 12.43 -25.68
CA ALA A 50 -22.56 13.57 -24.87
C ALA A 50 -23.11 13.51 -23.43
N LEU A 51 -24.38 13.14 -23.26
CA LEU A 51 -24.97 12.94 -21.93
C LEU A 51 -24.31 11.79 -21.17
N LEU A 52 -24.03 10.67 -21.84
CA LEU A 52 -23.32 9.54 -21.23
C LEU A 52 -21.89 9.91 -20.80
N LEU A 53 -21.19 10.72 -21.59
CA LEU A 53 -19.88 11.25 -21.20
C LEU A 53 -19.97 12.19 -19.99
N LEU A 54 -21.02 13.00 -19.88
CA LEU A 54 -21.25 13.83 -18.68
C LEU A 54 -21.51 12.97 -17.44
N VAL A 55 -22.27 11.89 -17.57
CA VAL A 55 -22.49 10.93 -16.47
C VAL A 55 -21.19 10.21 -16.10
N ALA A 56 -20.39 9.80 -17.08
CA ALA A 56 -19.07 9.21 -16.83
C ALA A 56 -18.12 10.20 -16.13
N ALA A 57 -18.11 11.47 -16.56
CA ALA A 57 -17.29 12.53 -15.98
C ALA A 57 -17.72 12.93 -14.57
N ALA A 58 -19.00 12.73 -14.22
CA ALA A 58 -19.51 12.91 -12.87
C ALA A 58 -19.06 11.80 -11.89
N ARG A 59 -18.54 10.68 -12.43
CA ARG A 59 -18.08 9.48 -11.69
C ARG A 59 -19.00 9.13 -10.50
N PRO A 60 -20.22 8.64 -10.76
CA PRO A 60 -21.09 8.18 -9.69
C PRO A 60 -20.46 6.97 -8.99
N VAL A 61 -20.25 7.09 -7.67
CA VAL A 61 -19.70 6.02 -6.83
C VAL A 61 -20.78 5.54 -5.86
N ILE A 62 -20.96 4.21 -5.77
CA ILE A 62 -21.78 3.55 -4.75
C ILE A 62 -20.82 2.95 -3.72
N GLY A 63 -20.88 3.41 -2.48
CA GLY A 63 -20.04 2.95 -1.37
C GLY A 63 -19.82 4.06 -0.32
N SER A 64 -19.58 3.66 0.94
CA SER A 64 -19.15 4.55 2.02
C SER A 64 -17.67 4.91 1.87
N ASP A 65 -17.25 6.02 2.47
CA ASP A 65 -15.99 6.74 2.19
C ASP A 65 -14.70 6.08 2.70
N ASP A 66 -14.71 4.78 2.98
CA ASP A 66 -13.56 4.05 3.50
C ASP A 66 -12.79 3.35 2.37
N GLN A 67 -11.91 4.14 1.76
CA GLN A 67 -10.52 3.79 1.44
C GLN A 67 -10.21 2.37 0.92
N GLY A 68 -10.10 2.25 -0.41
CA GLY A 68 -9.45 1.12 -1.10
C GLY A 68 -8.60 1.55 -2.31
N ILE A 69 -8.29 2.84 -2.41
CA ILE A 69 -7.31 3.37 -3.35
C ILE A 69 -6.03 3.53 -2.55
N VAL A 70 -4.89 3.14 -3.10
CA VAL A 70 -3.56 3.50 -2.60
C VAL A 70 -3.55 5.01 -2.34
N ARG A 71 -3.86 5.45 -1.12
CA ARG A 71 -3.69 6.85 -0.75
C ARG A 71 -2.20 7.05 -0.67
N ALA A 72 -1.70 8.00 -1.46
CA ALA A 72 -0.38 8.53 -1.19
C ALA A 72 -0.41 9.01 0.26
N ALA A 73 0.41 8.39 1.11
CA ALA A 73 0.52 8.79 2.51
C ALA A 73 0.68 10.32 2.55
N GLY A 74 -0.18 10.95 3.34
CA GLY A 74 -0.16 12.37 3.62
C GLY A 74 1.14 12.78 4.29
N ASP A 75 1.46 14.06 4.21
CA ASP A 75 2.75 14.59 4.67
C ASP A 75 2.96 14.45 6.20
N GLY A 76 1.90 14.19 6.98
CA GLY A 76 1.99 13.88 8.42
C GLY A 76 1.87 12.40 8.77
N ASP A 77 1.61 11.52 7.80
CA ASP A 77 1.45 10.09 8.08
C ASP A 77 2.80 9.45 8.42
N PRO A 78 2.86 8.54 9.40
CA PRO A 78 4.12 8.06 9.96
C PRO A 78 4.90 7.19 8.97
N ASN A 79 6.21 7.13 9.18
CA ASN A 79 7.13 6.20 8.56
C ASN A 79 7.40 5.07 9.56
N VAL A 80 7.14 3.83 9.16
CA VAL A 80 7.30 2.63 9.98
C VAL A 80 8.45 1.79 9.43
N PHE A 81 9.53 1.70 10.20
CA PHE A 81 10.68 0.86 9.89
C PHE A 81 10.56 -0.47 10.62
N ILE A 82 10.49 -1.56 9.86
CA ILE A 82 10.43 -2.92 10.38
C ILE A 82 11.82 -3.54 10.20
N VAL A 83 12.50 -3.83 11.30
CA VAL A 83 13.82 -4.46 11.32
C VAL A 83 13.64 -5.92 11.72
N VAL A 84 13.86 -6.86 10.80
CA VAL A 84 13.51 -8.28 10.98
C VAL A 84 14.74 -9.16 11.02
N ASP A 85 14.92 -9.87 12.12
CA ASP A 85 15.87 -10.95 12.25
C ASP A 85 15.44 -12.13 11.37
N ARG A 86 16.31 -12.57 10.47
CA ARG A 86 16.14 -13.75 9.61
C ARG A 86 17.23 -14.79 9.90
N SER A 87 17.87 -14.75 11.06
CA SER A 87 18.83 -15.76 11.51
C SER A 87 18.18 -17.13 11.72
N ALA A 88 19.01 -18.15 11.91
CA ALA A 88 18.56 -19.52 12.16
C ALA A 88 17.70 -19.63 13.43
N ASP A 89 17.93 -18.79 14.43
CA ASP A 89 17.21 -18.76 15.71
C ASP A 89 15.72 -18.53 15.49
N MET A 90 15.35 -17.83 14.42
CA MET A 90 13.95 -17.56 14.08
C MET A 90 13.20 -18.77 13.52
N ARG A 91 13.89 -19.90 13.29
CA ARG A 91 13.30 -21.21 12.93
C ARG A 91 12.89 -22.04 14.14
N VAL A 92 13.25 -21.62 15.35
CA VAL A 92 12.95 -22.37 16.57
C VAL A 92 11.43 -22.36 16.81
N GLU A 93 10.89 -23.53 17.12
CA GLU A 93 9.46 -23.78 17.36
C GLU A 93 9.18 -23.80 18.87
N ASP A 94 9.36 -22.65 19.54
CA ASP A 94 9.20 -22.51 20.99
C ASP A 94 8.19 -21.42 21.40
N LEU A 95 7.40 -20.92 20.45
CA LEU A 95 6.25 -20.07 20.74
C LEU A 95 5.02 -20.92 21.07
N ALA A 96 3.99 -20.29 21.66
CA ALA A 96 2.74 -20.95 22.00
C ALA A 96 2.13 -21.74 20.83
N GLY A 97 1.84 -23.02 21.08
CA GLY A 97 1.33 -23.96 20.09
C GLY A 97 2.41 -24.50 19.14
N ASP A 98 3.65 -24.62 19.62
CA ASP A 98 4.82 -25.13 18.87
C ASP A 98 5.04 -24.37 17.56
N LYS A 99 4.77 -23.06 17.58
CA LYS A 99 4.93 -22.19 16.42
C LYS A 99 6.37 -21.72 16.28
N GLU A 100 6.84 -21.63 15.04
CA GLU A 100 8.11 -20.97 14.71
C GLU A 100 8.11 -19.50 15.16
N ARG A 101 9.24 -19.01 15.69
CA ARG A 101 9.44 -17.59 16.02
C ARG A 101 9.17 -16.65 14.83
N MET A 102 9.62 -17.03 13.63
CA MET A 102 9.34 -16.26 12.40
C MET A 102 7.85 -16.22 12.06
N ALA A 103 7.09 -17.27 12.37
CA ALA A 103 5.64 -17.24 12.18
C ALA A 103 4.99 -16.17 13.07
N GLY A 104 5.38 -16.10 14.35
CA GLY A 104 4.95 -15.04 15.25
C GLY A 104 5.35 -13.64 14.75
N ALA A 105 6.58 -13.48 14.24
CA ALA A 105 7.03 -12.21 13.69
C ALA A 105 6.21 -11.77 12.46
N ARG A 106 5.83 -12.70 11.57
CA ARG A 106 4.96 -12.41 10.42
C ARG A 106 3.55 -11.99 10.86
N ASP A 107 2.99 -12.65 11.87
CA ASP A 107 1.68 -12.31 12.43
C ASP A 107 1.69 -10.88 12.99
N ASP A 108 2.74 -10.51 13.74
CA ASP A 108 2.92 -9.18 14.30
C ASP A 108 3.19 -8.11 13.23
N ILE A 109 3.95 -8.43 12.17
CA ILE A 109 4.12 -7.51 11.02
C ILE A 109 2.77 -7.25 10.33
N SER A 110 1.94 -8.28 10.13
CA SER A 110 0.60 -8.08 9.58
C SER A 110 -0.23 -7.17 10.47
N ALA A 111 -0.18 -7.37 11.79
CA ALA A 111 -0.88 -6.53 12.75
C ALA A 111 -0.39 -5.06 12.74
N LEU A 112 0.92 -4.82 12.52
CA LEU A 112 1.46 -3.48 12.33
C LEU A 112 0.94 -2.80 11.06
N ILE A 113 0.88 -3.53 9.94
CA ILE A 113 0.32 -3.01 8.68
C ILE A 113 -1.17 -2.68 8.85
N ASP A 114 -1.92 -3.52 9.55
CA ASP A 114 -3.33 -3.28 9.86
C ASP A 114 -3.53 -2.08 10.81
N ARG A 115 -2.59 -1.87 11.74
CA ARG A 115 -2.63 -0.77 12.70
C ARG A 115 -2.35 0.59 12.06
N TYR A 116 -1.47 0.64 11.07
CA TYR A 116 -1.06 1.87 10.39
C TYR A 116 -1.37 1.81 8.89
N PRO A 117 -2.64 1.80 8.48
CA PRO A 117 -3.03 1.58 7.09
C PRO A 117 -2.55 2.68 6.14
N ASP A 118 -2.40 3.92 6.63
CA ASP A 118 -1.95 5.08 5.85
C ASP A 118 -0.43 5.36 5.97
N ALA A 119 0.33 4.52 6.68
CA ALA A 119 1.76 4.73 6.89
C ALA A 119 2.64 4.31 5.70
N ARG A 120 3.86 4.86 5.66
CA ARG A 120 4.92 4.38 4.77
C ARG A 120 5.74 3.33 5.51
N PHE A 121 5.96 2.18 4.91
CA PHE A 121 6.72 1.09 5.50
C PHE A 121 8.06 0.92 4.81
N ALA A 122 9.10 0.59 5.58
CA ALA A 122 10.37 0.07 5.08
C ALA A 122 10.70 -1.23 5.85
N VAL A 123 11.25 -2.23 5.16
CA VAL A 123 11.63 -3.51 5.78
C VAL A 123 13.12 -3.74 5.60
N ILE A 124 13.82 -3.87 6.73
CA ILE A 124 15.25 -4.14 6.81
C ILE A 124 15.42 -5.52 7.43
N SER A 125 15.82 -6.50 6.64
CA SER A 125 16.14 -7.85 7.14
C SER A 125 17.59 -7.94 7.57
N PHE A 126 17.91 -8.79 8.53
CA PHE A 126 19.30 -9.05 8.90
C PHE A 126 19.51 -10.45 9.47
N ALA A 127 20.77 -10.88 9.48
CA ALA A 127 21.28 -11.93 10.36
C ALA A 127 22.72 -11.55 10.75
N SER A 128 23.72 -12.03 10.01
CA SER A 128 25.10 -11.53 10.11
C SER A 128 25.30 -10.22 9.34
N ARG A 129 24.51 -9.98 8.28
CA ARG A 129 24.52 -8.79 7.43
C ARG A 129 23.11 -8.27 7.21
N PRO A 130 22.92 -6.96 7.02
CA PRO A 130 21.61 -6.39 6.73
C PRO A 130 21.30 -6.35 5.22
N SER A 131 20.01 -6.28 4.89
CA SER A 131 19.46 -6.05 3.57
C SER A 131 18.22 -5.14 3.69
N LEU A 132 18.06 -4.19 2.77
CA LEU A 132 16.81 -3.43 2.63
C LEU A 132 15.91 -4.19 1.66
N ASP A 133 15.00 -4.98 2.21
CA ASP A 133 14.12 -5.86 1.43
C ASP A 133 12.89 -5.11 0.89
N TRP A 134 12.49 -4.01 1.54
CA TRP A 134 11.43 -3.13 1.08
C TRP A 134 11.78 -1.65 1.34
N PRO A 135 11.86 -0.79 0.31
CA PRO A 135 12.14 0.63 0.49
C PRO A 135 10.94 1.36 1.12
N LEU A 136 11.19 2.54 1.71
CA LEU A 136 10.14 3.33 2.35
C LEU A 136 9.03 3.70 1.36
N SER A 137 7.85 3.07 1.51
CA SER A 137 6.73 3.18 0.58
C SER A 137 5.38 3.01 1.27
N ALA A 138 4.35 3.72 0.78
CA ALA A 138 2.96 3.59 1.23
C ALA A 138 2.21 2.40 0.58
N ASP A 139 2.86 1.62 -0.30
CA ASP A 139 2.24 0.48 -0.97
C ASP A 139 2.14 -0.74 -0.04
N THR A 140 1.16 -0.70 0.87
CA THR A 140 0.86 -1.78 1.81
C THR A 140 0.27 -3.01 1.14
N TRP A 141 -0.39 -2.85 -0.02
CA TRP A 141 -0.98 -3.97 -0.76
C TRP A 141 0.10 -4.92 -1.29
N SER A 142 1.17 -4.36 -1.87
CA SER A 142 2.31 -5.13 -2.36
C SER A 142 3.24 -5.58 -1.23
N LEU A 143 3.28 -4.87 -0.10
CA LEU A 143 4.12 -5.26 1.05
C LEU A 143 3.65 -6.57 1.70
N ARG A 144 2.33 -6.74 1.88
CA ARG A 144 1.74 -7.91 2.57
C ARG A 144 2.24 -9.27 2.05
N PRO A 145 2.21 -9.56 0.73
CA PRO A 145 2.73 -10.83 0.23
C PRO A 145 4.24 -11.00 0.50
N VAL A 146 5.03 -9.91 0.42
CA VAL A 146 6.47 -9.93 0.70
C VAL A 146 6.75 -10.33 2.15
N THR A 147 6.06 -9.69 3.11
CA THR A 147 6.23 -10.00 4.53
C THR A 147 5.68 -11.37 4.89
N SER A 148 4.56 -11.80 4.28
CA SER A 148 4.00 -13.14 4.53
C SER A 148 4.90 -14.28 4.03
N ALA A 149 5.68 -14.04 2.98
CA ALA A 149 6.60 -15.02 2.40
C ALA A 149 7.99 -14.99 3.05
N MET A 150 8.21 -14.13 4.04
CA MET A 150 9.50 -14.00 4.70
C MET A 150 9.83 -15.25 5.52
N THR A 151 11.00 -15.84 5.29
CA THR A 151 11.47 -17.05 5.95
C THR A 151 12.84 -16.83 6.56
N PRO A 152 13.26 -17.56 7.60
CA PRO A 152 14.64 -17.47 8.07
C PRO A 152 15.62 -17.88 6.95
N TYR A 153 16.83 -17.31 6.95
CA TYR A 153 17.89 -17.72 6.03
C TYR A 153 18.29 -19.18 6.28
N ALA A 154 18.86 -19.81 5.25
CA ALA A 154 19.33 -21.18 5.37
C ALA A 154 20.45 -21.27 6.43
N SER A 155 20.28 -22.20 7.36
CA SER A 155 21.22 -22.44 8.46
C SER A 155 22.42 -23.23 7.97
N ALA A 156 23.50 -22.54 7.58
CA ALA A 156 24.82 -23.17 7.56
C ALA A 156 25.36 -23.18 9.01
N PRO A 157 26.12 -24.20 9.45
CA PRO A 157 26.61 -24.29 10.83
C PRO A 157 27.38 -23.05 11.30
N ASP A 158 28.12 -22.43 10.39
CA ASP A 158 28.88 -21.20 10.63
C ASP A 158 28.01 -19.93 10.67
N ALA A 159 26.83 -19.95 10.06
CA ALA A 159 25.92 -18.81 10.02
C ALA A 159 25.29 -18.52 11.39
N VAL A 160 25.01 -19.57 12.18
CA VAL A 160 24.40 -19.46 13.52
C VAL A 160 25.26 -18.61 14.45
N VAL A 161 26.57 -18.91 14.50
CA VAL A 161 27.52 -18.23 15.40
C VAL A 161 27.95 -16.85 14.91
N GLN A 162 27.54 -16.45 13.71
CA GLN A 162 27.84 -15.16 13.09
C GLN A 162 26.68 -14.16 13.14
N THR A 163 25.52 -14.53 13.68
CA THR A 163 24.39 -13.62 13.84
C THR A 163 24.79 -12.39 14.65
N ASN A 164 24.33 -11.21 14.23
CA ASN A 164 24.67 -9.96 14.87
C ASN A 164 23.41 -9.09 15.03
N VAL A 165 22.98 -8.87 16.28
CA VAL A 165 21.75 -8.12 16.61
C VAL A 165 21.80 -6.66 16.13
N GLY A 166 22.99 -6.08 16.07
CA GLY A 166 23.23 -4.73 15.55
C GLY A 166 23.42 -4.66 14.04
N ALA A 167 23.19 -5.75 13.29
CA ALA A 167 23.59 -5.82 11.90
C ALA A 167 22.94 -4.74 11.02
N ALA A 168 21.69 -4.42 11.32
CA ALA A 168 20.87 -3.43 10.63
C ALA A 168 21.17 -1.97 10.99
N GLY A 169 22.00 -1.70 12.01
CA GLY A 169 22.17 -0.36 12.57
C GLY A 169 22.53 0.73 11.55
N ASN A 170 23.52 0.45 10.69
CA ASN A 170 23.91 1.40 9.64
C ASN A 170 22.83 1.62 8.58
N VAL A 171 22.12 0.57 8.16
CA VAL A 171 21.05 0.69 7.17
C VAL A 171 19.90 1.51 7.76
N LEU A 172 19.47 1.18 8.98
CA LEU A 172 18.42 1.92 9.68
C LEU A 172 18.78 3.40 9.85
N ARG A 173 20.01 3.69 10.29
CA ARG A 173 20.52 5.07 10.44
C ARG A 173 20.34 5.89 9.16
N TYR A 174 20.78 5.37 8.01
CA TYR A 174 20.66 6.11 6.75
C TYR A 174 19.21 6.21 6.25
N GLN A 175 18.39 5.18 6.49
CA GLN A 175 16.96 5.23 6.16
C GLN A 175 16.24 6.31 6.99
N LEU A 176 16.53 6.42 8.29
CA LEU A 176 15.96 7.46 9.16
C LEU A 176 16.40 8.87 8.75
N ILE A 177 17.68 9.06 8.39
CA ILE A 177 18.17 10.34 7.87
C ILE A 177 17.42 10.73 6.59
N GLY A 178 17.29 9.80 5.64
CA GLY A 178 16.57 10.03 4.40
C GLY A 178 15.09 10.35 4.63
N ALA A 179 14.45 9.62 5.54
CA ALA A 179 13.05 9.83 5.89
C ALA A 179 12.78 11.20 6.51
N ARG A 180 13.65 11.68 7.41
CA ARG A 180 13.53 13.04 7.97
C ARG A 180 13.70 14.14 6.93
N GLN A 181 14.54 13.93 5.92
CA GLN A 181 14.72 14.89 4.84
C GLN A 181 13.53 14.91 3.89
N GLN A 182 12.98 13.73 3.57
CA GLN A 182 11.90 13.59 2.62
C GLN A 182 10.51 13.88 3.22
N PHE A 183 10.31 13.52 4.49
CA PHE A 183 9.04 13.58 5.22
C PHE A 183 9.25 14.23 6.60
N PRO A 184 9.60 15.54 6.66
CA PRO A 184 9.99 16.20 7.91
C PRO A 184 8.86 16.33 8.94
N ARG A 185 7.60 16.16 8.53
CA ARG A 185 6.41 16.23 9.42
C ARG A 185 5.91 14.85 9.85
N ALA A 186 6.46 13.77 9.31
CA ALA A 186 6.09 12.41 9.65
C ALA A 186 6.88 11.93 10.88
N GLN A 187 6.22 11.21 11.77
CA GLN A 187 6.89 10.48 12.84
C GLN A 187 7.61 9.25 12.28
N ASN A 188 8.77 8.91 12.81
CA ASN A 188 9.50 7.70 12.49
C ASN A 188 9.33 6.67 13.61
N LEU A 189 8.61 5.60 13.33
CA LEU A 189 8.37 4.48 14.23
C LEU A 189 9.31 3.32 13.87
N VAL A 190 9.99 2.72 14.85
CA VAL A 190 10.92 1.60 14.63
C VAL A 190 10.46 0.37 15.39
N PHE A 191 10.15 -0.70 14.65
CA PHE A 191 9.84 -2.01 15.21
C PHE A 191 10.98 -2.98 14.88
N TYR A 192 11.69 -3.44 15.90
CA TYR A 192 12.70 -4.48 15.77
C TYR A 192 12.08 -5.83 16.17
N LEU A 193 12.29 -6.87 15.37
CA LEU A 193 11.76 -8.21 15.58
C LEU A 193 12.92 -9.20 15.57
N GLY A 194 13.22 -9.85 16.70
CA GLY A 194 14.29 -10.85 16.72
C GLY A 194 14.42 -11.65 18.02
N ALA A 195 15.38 -12.58 18.03
CA ALA A 195 15.57 -13.53 19.14
C ALA A 195 16.80 -13.22 20.02
N GLY A 196 17.69 -12.33 19.59
CA GLY A 196 18.82 -11.84 20.40
C GLY A 196 20.17 -12.51 20.14
N ALA A 197 20.25 -13.51 19.26
CA ALA A 197 21.50 -14.14 18.82
C ALA A 197 22.34 -14.81 19.92
N SER A 198 21.72 -15.64 20.75
CA SER A 198 22.34 -16.30 21.92
C SER A 198 23.57 -17.15 21.60
N GLU A 199 23.66 -17.69 20.39
CA GLU A 199 24.72 -18.57 19.91
C GLU A 199 25.91 -17.82 19.32
N THR A 200 25.83 -16.49 19.26
CA THR A 200 26.83 -15.66 18.60
C THR A 200 28.19 -15.78 19.29
N GLN A 201 29.25 -15.83 18.48
CA GLN A 201 30.64 -15.82 18.94
C GLN A 201 31.40 -14.58 18.46
N VAL A 202 30.69 -13.67 17.78
CA VAL A 202 31.25 -12.44 17.24
C VAL A 202 30.84 -11.24 18.08
N PRO A 203 31.70 -10.19 18.17
CA PRO A 203 31.30 -8.94 18.81
C PRO A 203 30.05 -8.34 18.17
N GLN A 204 29.08 -8.00 19.00
CA GLN A 204 27.82 -7.41 18.55
C GLN A 204 28.02 -5.95 18.14
N ARG A 205 27.39 -5.57 17.02
CA ARG A 205 27.37 -4.17 16.59
C ARG A 205 26.30 -3.40 17.37
N GLN A 206 26.37 -2.08 17.30
CA GLN A 206 25.45 -1.19 18.00
C GLN A 206 24.63 -0.35 17.02
N PHE A 207 23.48 0.13 17.48
CA PHE A 207 22.66 1.11 16.79
C PHE A 207 23.09 2.52 17.20
N GLU A 208 23.83 3.20 16.33
CA GLU A 208 24.22 4.60 16.50
C GLU A 208 23.25 5.50 15.71
N LEU A 209 22.05 5.70 16.22
CA LEU A 209 21.03 6.48 15.52
C LEU A 209 21.17 7.99 15.81
N PRO A 210 20.79 8.88 14.88
CA PRO A 210 20.80 10.31 15.14
C PRO A 210 19.82 10.65 16.27
N GLU A 211 20.17 11.63 17.11
CA GLU A 211 19.30 12.05 18.21
C GLU A 211 17.92 12.50 17.70
N GLY A 212 16.87 12.03 18.38
CA GLY A 212 15.48 12.31 18.01
C GLY A 212 15.11 11.83 16.60
N ALA A 213 15.79 10.82 16.06
CA ALA A 213 15.43 10.22 14.78
C ALA A 213 14.28 9.22 14.88
N VAL A 214 14.03 8.69 16.08
CA VAL A 214 12.98 7.71 16.39
C VAL A 214 11.99 8.35 17.35
N ASP A 215 10.71 8.36 16.97
CA ASP A 215 9.63 8.98 17.74
C ASP A 215 8.83 7.94 18.55
N GLY A 216 9.01 6.66 18.24
CA GLY A 216 8.35 5.56 18.94
C GLY A 216 8.62 4.21 18.28
N GLY A 217 7.95 3.17 18.79
CA GLY A 217 8.12 1.80 18.32
C GLY A 217 8.38 0.83 19.46
N ALA A 218 8.95 -0.34 19.16
CA ALA A 218 9.26 -1.36 20.15
C ALA A 218 10.30 -2.37 19.63
N VAL A 219 11.05 -2.97 20.55
CA VAL A 219 11.82 -4.21 20.30
C VAL A 219 10.98 -5.39 20.74
N LEU A 220 10.51 -6.17 19.77
CA LEU A 220 9.71 -7.38 19.94
C LEU A 220 10.65 -8.59 19.98
N GLY A 221 10.77 -9.20 21.17
CA GLY A 221 11.63 -10.37 21.39
C GLY A 221 10.89 -11.69 21.22
N TYR A 222 11.30 -12.52 20.27
CA TYR A 222 10.65 -13.81 20.00
C TYR A 222 11.46 -14.96 20.57
N GLY A 223 10.79 -15.82 21.34
CA GLY A 223 11.36 -17.02 21.91
C GLY A 223 11.13 -17.13 23.41
N SER A 224 11.49 -18.28 23.96
CA SER A 224 11.34 -18.61 25.37
C SER A 224 12.70 -18.73 26.07
N ALA A 225 12.70 -18.62 27.40
CA ALA A 225 13.89 -18.89 28.22
C ALA A 225 14.29 -20.37 28.20
N ASP A 226 13.32 -21.27 28.00
CA ASP A 226 13.59 -22.70 27.82
C ASP A 226 14.25 -22.96 26.47
N GLY A 227 13.90 -22.18 25.44
CA GLY A 227 14.45 -22.29 24.11
C GLY A 227 14.03 -23.59 23.41
N GLY A 228 14.55 -23.78 22.20
CA GLY A 228 14.30 -25.00 21.43
C GLY A 228 15.45 -25.31 20.47
N PRO A 229 15.44 -26.49 19.84
CA PRO A 229 16.47 -26.85 18.88
C PRO A 229 16.37 -25.96 17.63
N ILE A 230 17.50 -25.60 17.04
CA ILE A 230 17.55 -24.93 15.74
C ILE A 230 17.52 -26.01 14.64
N PRO A 231 16.45 -26.11 13.83
CA PRO A 231 16.33 -27.17 12.83
C PRO A 231 17.48 -27.13 11.81
N GLY A 232 18.08 -28.31 11.56
CA GLY A 232 19.17 -28.46 10.59
C GLY A 232 20.56 -28.13 11.14
N THR A 233 20.72 -28.03 12.47
CA THR A 233 21.99 -27.73 13.14
C THR A 233 22.18 -28.61 14.38
N ASP A 234 23.38 -28.58 14.99
CA ASP A 234 23.68 -29.29 16.25
C ASP A 234 23.24 -28.50 17.51
N VAL A 235 22.63 -27.31 17.35
CA VAL A 235 22.16 -26.50 18.46
C VAL A 235 20.85 -27.07 19.00
N ALA A 236 20.94 -27.79 20.11
CA ALA A 236 19.80 -28.42 20.77
C ALA A 236 18.93 -27.45 21.58
N ARG A 237 19.49 -26.31 22.01
CA ARG A 237 18.80 -25.30 22.82
C ARG A 237 19.24 -23.90 22.44
N SER A 238 18.38 -23.21 21.73
CA SER A 238 18.47 -21.77 21.45
C SER A 238 17.44 -21.04 22.29
N ALA A 239 17.88 -20.46 23.40
CA ALA A 239 17.04 -19.62 24.26
C ALA A 239 17.04 -18.17 23.77
N ILE A 240 16.02 -17.41 24.11
CA ILE A 240 15.99 -15.96 23.82
C ILE A 240 17.06 -15.22 24.64
N ASP A 241 17.80 -14.29 24.00
CA ASP A 241 18.69 -13.36 24.71
C ASP A 241 17.99 -12.03 24.96
N GLU A 242 17.23 -11.97 26.06
CA GLU A 242 16.54 -10.74 26.44
C GLU A 242 17.51 -9.59 26.79
N GLN A 243 18.73 -9.90 27.25
CA GLN A 243 19.69 -8.87 27.62
C GLN A 243 20.20 -8.14 26.38
N ALA A 244 20.56 -8.89 25.33
CA ALA A 244 20.93 -8.32 24.04
C ALA A 244 19.78 -7.48 23.45
N LEU A 245 18.55 -7.99 23.51
CA LEU A 245 17.37 -7.30 22.98
C LEU A 245 17.03 -6.03 23.77
N ARG A 246 17.12 -6.04 25.10
CA ARG A 246 17.00 -4.82 25.93
C ARG A 246 18.08 -3.81 25.58
N GLY A 247 19.32 -4.26 25.36
CA GLY A 247 20.40 -3.38 24.89
C GLY A 247 20.12 -2.74 23.54
N VAL A 248 19.51 -3.47 22.59
CA VAL A 248 19.03 -2.90 21.32
C VAL A 248 17.91 -1.89 21.56
N ALA A 249 16.99 -2.19 22.46
CA ALA A 249 15.87 -1.30 22.82
C ALA A 249 16.36 0.03 23.38
N ASP A 250 17.34 -0.01 24.29
CA ASP A 250 17.99 1.16 24.87
C ASP A 250 18.71 2.01 23.80
N GLN A 251 19.42 1.36 22.85
CA GLN A 251 20.13 2.06 21.78
C GLN A 251 19.18 2.72 20.77
N ILE A 252 18.04 2.10 20.48
CA ILE A 252 17.02 2.66 19.58
C ILE A 252 16.16 3.73 20.31
N GLY A 253 16.05 3.64 21.63
CA GLY A 253 15.22 4.53 22.46
C GLY A 253 13.74 4.12 22.48
N VAL A 254 13.45 2.82 22.36
CA VAL A 254 12.10 2.26 22.37
C VAL A 254 11.99 1.15 23.42
N PRO A 255 10.80 0.82 23.93
CA PRO A 255 10.66 -0.22 24.93
C PRO A 255 10.87 -1.65 24.37
N TYR A 256 11.30 -2.55 25.25
CA TYR A 256 11.37 -3.99 24.98
C TYR A 256 10.06 -4.69 25.35
N VAL A 257 9.60 -5.59 24.48
CA VAL A 257 8.39 -6.39 24.67
C VAL A 257 8.70 -7.87 24.38
N PRO A 258 8.54 -8.77 25.36
CA PRO A 258 8.63 -10.20 25.11
C PRO A 258 7.41 -10.70 24.33
N ARG A 259 7.64 -11.60 23.37
CA ARG A 259 6.62 -12.21 22.51
C ARG A 259 6.62 -13.72 22.73
N ASP A 260 5.56 -14.19 23.38
CA ASP A 260 5.29 -15.60 23.67
C ASP A 260 4.32 -16.25 22.65
N GLY A 261 3.78 -15.44 21.73
CA GLY A 261 2.78 -15.86 20.74
C GLY A 261 1.33 -15.89 21.25
N THR A 262 1.08 -15.55 22.52
CA THR A 262 -0.28 -15.55 23.10
C THR A 262 -0.90 -14.15 23.13
N THR A 263 -0.06 -13.13 23.35
CA THR A 263 -0.54 -11.76 23.54
C THR A 263 -0.65 -11.03 22.20
N PRO A 264 -1.83 -10.55 21.78
CA PRO A 264 -1.97 -9.76 20.55
C PRO A 264 -1.13 -8.47 20.60
N LEU A 265 -0.46 -8.14 19.50
CA LEU A 265 0.38 -6.93 19.43
C LEU A 265 -0.40 -5.64 19.76
N ALA A 266 -1.68 -5.57 19.36
CA ALA A 266 -2.53 -4.40 19.62
C ALA A 266 -2.65 -4.08 21.12
N GLY A 267 -2.71 -5.10 21.99
CA GLY A 267 -2.79 -4.90 23.44
C GLY A 267 -1.48 -4.35 24.00
N VAL A 268 -0.35 -4.90 23.54
CA VAL A 268 0.99 -4.40 23.90
C VAL A 268 1.14 -2.93 23.55
N LEU A 269 0.81 -2.54 22.31
CA LEU A 269 1.00 -1.17 21.84
C LEU A 269 0.11 -0.15 22.57
N GLN A 270 -1.01 -0.59 23.16
CA GLN A 270 -1.89 0.25 23.98
C GLN A 270 -1.34 0.45 25.40
N ASP A 271 -0.85 -0.62 26.04
CA ASP A 271 -0.34 -0.56 27.42
C ASP A 271 0.98 0.22 27.53
N GLN A 272 1.75 0.29 26.44
CA GLN A 272 3.07 0.94 26.46
C GLN A 272 3.03 2.46 26.27
N GLY A 273 1.85 3.09 26.32
CA GLY A 273 1.72 4.55 26.33
C GLY A 273 2.32 5.23 25.10
N THR A 274 2.56 4.49 24.00
CA THR A 274 2.97 5.06 22.72
C THR A 274 1.90 6.09 22.36
N VAL A 275 2.24 7.37 22.42
CA VAL A 275 1.32 8.49 22.23
C VAL A 275 0.86 8.48 20.78
N ILE A 276 -0.15 7.67 20.52
CA ILE A 276 -0.82 7.57 19.23
C ILE A 276 -2.28 7.77 19.56
N GLY A 277 -2.84 8.86 19.02
CA GLY A 277 -4.25 9.16 19.12
C GLY A 277 -5.11 7.94 18.72
N PRO A 278 -6.38 7.92 19.13
CA PRO A 278 -7.24 6.75 19.00
C PRO A 278 -7.19 6.19 17.57
N PRO A 279 -7.09 4.85 17.42
CA PRO A 279 -7.11 4.25 16.09
C PRO A 279 -8.37 4.68 15.34
N PRO A 280 -8.28 5.01 14.04
CA PRO A 280 -9.46 5.04 13.22
C PRO A 280 -10.14 3.65 13.25
N PRO A 281 -11.48 3.58 13.27
CA PRO A 281 -12.19 2.32 13.27
C PRO A 281 -11.76 1.46 12.07
N VAL A 282 -11.55 0.16 12.32
CA VAL A 282 -11.23 -0.83 11.28
C VAL A 282 -12.43 -0.94 10.35
N ALA A 283 -12.37 -0.25 9.22
CA ALA A 283 -13.36 -0.37 8.17
C ALA A 283 -13.15 -1.69 7.43
N ALA A 284 -14.20 -2.51 7.34
CA ALA A 284 -14.22 -3.70 6.50
C ALA A 284 -13.89 -3.32 5.05
N PRO A 285 -13.20 -4.18 4.27
CA PRO A 285 -12.86 -3.88 2.88
C PRO A 285 -14.14 -3.77 2.03
N ALA A 286 -14.66 -2.55 1.91
CA ALA A 286 -15.78 -2.24 1.05
C ALA A 286 -15.24 -2.04 -0.38
N GLY A 287 -15.43 -3.06 -1.22
CA GLY A 287 -15.05 -3.00 -2.63
C GLY A 287 -15.76 -1.85 -3.34
N ARG A 288 -15.00 -0.83 -3.72
CA ARG A 288 -15.49 0.28 -4.55
C ARG A 288 -15.77 -0.23 -5.97
N ILE A 289 -17.03 -0.13 -6.41
CA ILE A 289 -17.38 -0.37 -7.80
C ILE A 289 -17.52 0.98 -8.49
N GLU A 290 -16.53 1.35 -9.29
CA GLU A 290 -16.62 2.56 -10.11
C GLU A 290 -17.53 2.30 -11.30
N LEU A 291 -18.62 3.06 -11.43
CA LEU A 291 -19.64 2.83 -12.46
C LEU A 291 -19.39 3.63 -13.76
N TYR A 292 -18.29 4.39 -13.86
CA TYR A 292 -18.05 5.27 -15.01
C TYR A 292 -17.78 4.50 -16.31
N TRP A 293 -17.31 3.25 -16.23
CA TRP A 293 -16.96 2.45 -17.40
C TRP A 293 -18.19 2.10 -18.26
N ALA A 294 -19.34 1.84 -17.63
CA ALA A 294 -20.58 1.49 -18.34
C ALA A 294 -21.09 2.63 -19.25
N PRO A 295 -21.29 3.88 -18.76
CA PRO A 295 -21.66 4.99 -19.62
C PRO A 295 -20.54 5.38 -20.59
N ALA A 296 -19.26 5.23 -20.22
CA ALA A 296 -18.14 5.49 -21.14
C ALA A 296 -18.14 4.55 -22.36
N ILE A 297 -18.37 3.24 -22.15
CA ILE A 297 -18.51 2.27 -23.24
C ILE A 297 -19.73 2.61 -24.12
N GLY A 298 -20.87 2.94 -23.51
CA GLY A 298 -22.06 3.35 -24.24
C GLY A 298 -21.82 4.57 -25.13
N ALA A 299 -21.12 5.59 -24.62
CA ALA A 299 -20.73 6.75 -25.40
C ALA A 299 -19.75 6.41 -26.53
N ALA A 300 -18.73 5.58 -26.26
CA ALA A 300 -17.75 5.15 -27.25
C ALA A 300 -18.41 4.43 -28.43
N ILE A 301 -19.36 3.52 -28.17
CA ILE A 301 -20.11 2.82 -29.21
C ILE A 301 -20.90 3.80 -30.09
N LEU A 302 -21.60 4.75 -29.49
CA LEU A 302 -22.39 5.75 -30.23
C LEU A 302 -21.51 6.65 -31.11
N VAL A 303 -20.34 7.07 -30.61
CA VAL A 303 -19.37 7.86 -31.39
C VAL A 303 -18.80 7.04 -32.54
N LEU A 304 -18.47 5.77 -32.34
CA LEU A 304 -17.97 4.88 -33.38
C LEU A 304 -19.01 4.64 -34.49
N ILE A 305 -20.29 4.47 -34.12
CA ILE A 305 -21.39 4.35 -35.08
C ILE A 305 -21.48 5.63 -35.93
N GLU A 306 -21.45 6.80 -35.31
CA GLU A 306 -21.51 8.07 -36.03
C GLU A 306 -20.30 8.25 -36.97
N LEU A 307 -19.10 7.95 -36.49
CA LEU A 307 -17.87 8.01 -37.30
C LEU A 307 -17.97 7.09 -38.53
N TYR A 308 -18.48 5.87 -38.34
CA TYR A 308 -18.69 4.91 -39.43
C TYR A 308 -19.69 5.43 -40.47
N LEU A 309 -20.80 6.04 -40.03
CA LEU A 309 -21.81 6.61 -40.93
C LEU A 309 -21.26 7.82 -41.71
N VAL A 310 -20.49 8.70 -41.06
CA VAL A 310 -19.80 9.83 -41.72
C VAL A 310 -18.84 9.30 -42.79
N LEU A 311 -18.05 8.27 -42.48
CA LEU A 311 -17.11 7.67 -43.42
C LEU A 311 -17.82 7.01 -44.62
N LEU A 312 -18.95 6.36 -44.38
CA LEU A 312 -19.81 5.80 -45.44
C LEU A 312 -20.37 6.88 -46.36
N GLU A 313 -20.84 7.98 -45.80
CA GLU A 313 -21.38 9.12 -46.55
C GLU A 313 -20.28 9.80 -47.38
N PHE A 314 -19.07 9.95 -46.81
CA PHE A 314 -17.89 10.44 -47.53
C PHE A 314 -17.46 9.52 -48.67
N ARG A 315 -17.56 8.20 -48.50
CA ARG A 315 -17.32 7.24 -49.58
C ARG A 315 -18.34 7.36 -50.71
N ARG A 316 -19.63 7.51 -50.37
CA ARG A 316 -20.71 7.64 -51.35
C ARG A 316 -20.60 8.93 -52.17
N THR A 317 -20.25 10.05 -51.54
CA THR A 317 -20.08 11.33 -52.25
C THR A 317 -18.83 11.37 -53.12
N ARG A 318 -17.74 10.69 -52.73
CA ARG A 318 -16.58 10.49 -53.61
C ARG A 318 -16.90 9.68 -54.87
N LEU A 319 -17.71 8.63 -54.74
CA LEU A 319 -18.10 7.79 -55.89
C LEU A 319 -19.05 8.56 -56.83
N ALA A 320 -20.01 9.32 -56.29
CA ALA A 320 -20.94 10.11 -57.10
C ALA A 320 -20.27 11.25 -57.90
N ASN A 321 -19.16 11.80 -57.42
CA ASN A 321 -18.39 12.83 -58.14
C ASN A 321 -17.45 12.26 -59.21
N ALA A 322 -17.16 10.95 -59.20
CA ALA A 322 -16.35 10.30 -60.22
C ALA A 322 -17.15 10.04 -61.53
N ASP A 323 -18.48 9.92 -61.44
CA ASP A 323 -19.37 9.65 -62.58
C ASP A 323 -19.81 10.92 -63.35
N VAL A 324 -19.38 12.13 -62.94
CA VAL A 324 -19.74 13.42 -63.58
C VAL A 324 -18.65 13.92 -64.54
N VAL A 325 -17.61 13.12 -64.79
CA VAL A 325 -16.60 13.40 -65.83
C VAL A 325 -16.75 12.38 -66.96
N VAL A 326 -17.76 12.58 -67.82
CA VAL A 326 -17.81 12.07 -69.20
C VAL A 326 -18.44 13.13 -70.09
#